data_AF-A0A0L6VRR2-F1
#
_entry.id   AF-A0A0L6VRR2-F1
#
_cell.length_a   1.000
_cell.length_b   1.000
_cell.length_c   1.000
_cell.angle_alpha   90.00
_cell.angle_beta   90.00
_cell.angle_gamma   90.00
#
_symmetry.space_group_name_H-M   'P 1'
#
loop_
_entity.id
_entity.type
_entity.pdbx_description
1 polymer ?
#
loop_
_entity_poly.entity_id
_entity_poly.type
_entity_poly.pdbx_seq_one_letter_code
_entity_poly.pdbx_strand_id
1 'polypeptide(L)'
;MMCMLAKEQAQRLETEENLRQTQARLDAAVGQQNQSPTPPQIAPAPPPTCSRNSMVLAKSQPFNGTRGAAAESFAGQVLLHNVTYPYQFPTNSRKVAFAFSFRTDYAATWSQPYLMKVFNAEEVFKEFLDDFQSSFFDHNFQHRAEVAPKFLCQTGKVSAYTQEFNSHAVELL
;
A
#
# COMPACT_ATOMS: atom_id res chain seq x y z
N MET A 1 25.71 38.13 -23.80
CA MET A 1 26.00 37.31 -22.61
C MET A 1 25.50 37.94 -21.30
N MET A 2 25.52 39.28 -21.13
CA MET A 2 25.04 39.94 -19.90
C MET A 2 23.53 39.76 -19.59
N CYS A 3 22.65 39.67 -20.60
CA CYS A 3 21.20 39.57 -20.37
C CYS A 3 20.74 38.24 -19.72
N MET A 4 21.51 37.16 -19.84
CA MET A 4 21.15 35.89 -19.18
C MET A 4 21.47 35.92 -17.69
N LEU A 5 22.62 36.51 -17.31
CA LEU A 5 23.02 36.70 -15.91
C LEU A 5 22.04 37.60 -15.15
N ALA A 6 21.54 38.67 -15.79
CA ALA A 6 20.55 39.55 -15.18
C ALA A 6 19.20 38.86 -14.91
N LYS A 7 18.76 37.98 -15.83
CA LYS A 7 17.52 37.19 -15.66
C LYS A 7 17.66 36.14 -14.56
N GLU A 8 18.81 35.47 -14.48
CA GLU A 8 19.08 34.49 -13.42
C GLU A 8 19.13 35.14 -12.04
N GLN A 9 19.72 36.33 -11.92
CA GLN A 9 19.75 37.07 -10.66
C GLN A 9 18.36 37.56 -10.25
N ALA A 10 17.55 38.07 -11.19
CA ALA A 10 16.18 38.48 -10.91
C ALA A 10 15.33 37.30 -10.40
N GLN A 11 15.46 36.14 -11.04
CA GLN A 11 14.70 34.94 -10.68
C GLN A 11 15.12 34.36 -9.33
N ARG A 12 16.43 34.40 -9.00
CA ARG A 12 16.93 34.03 -7.67
C ARG A 12 16.41 34.97 -6.59
N LEU A 13 16.38 36.27 -6.85
CA LEU A 13 15.90 37.25 -5.87
C LEU A 13 14.40 37.09 -5.58
N GLU A 14 13.60 36.88 -6.63
CA GLU A 14 12.16 36.61 -6.51
C GLU A 14 11.87 35.31 -5.75
N THR A 15 12.69 34.27 -5.99
CA THR A 15 12.57 32.99 -5.27
C THR A 15 12.91 33.14 -3.79
N GLU A 16 13.94 33.91 -3.45
CA GLU A 16 14.34 34.15 -2.06
C GLU A 16 13.33 35.04 -1.31
N GLU A 17 12.75 36.04 -1.98
CA GLU A 17 11.69 36.86 -1.41
C GLU A 17 10.43 36.03 -1.12
N ASN A 18 10.03 35.17 -2.05
CA ASN A 18 8.88 34.28 -1.87
C ASN A 18 9.08 33.32 -0.67
N LEU A 19 10.30 32.80 -0.51
CA LEU A 19 10.65 31.93 0.61
C LEU A 19 10.57 32.69 1.95
N ARG A 20 11.14 33.90 2.01
CA ARG A 20 11.07 34.76 3.21
C ARG A 20 9.64 35.13 3.58
N GLN A 21 8.82 35.46 2.58
CA GLN A 21 7.41 35.80 2.81
C GLN A 21 6.60 34.59 3.29
N THR A 22 6.86 33.41 2.74
CA THR A 22 6.21 32.17 3.17
C THR A 22 6.60 31.83 4.61
N GLN A 23 7.87 31.98 4.98
CA GLN A 23 8.32 31.78 6.36
C GLN A 23 7.64 32.76 7.33
N ALA A 24 7.59 34.05 6.98
CA ALA A 24 6.92 35.06 7.81
C ALA A 24 5.43 34.77 8.03
N ARG A 25 4.74 34.20 7.02
CA ARG A 25 3.33 33.78 7.14
C ARG A 25 3.16 32.58 8.06
N LEU A 26 4.09 31.63 8.06
CA LEU A 26 4.08 30.49 8.97
C LEU A 26 4.34 30.94 10.41
N ASP A 27 5.31 31.83 10.63
CA ASP A 27 5.64 32.36 11.96
C ASP A 27 4.48 33.20 12.53
N ALA A 28 3.79 33.98 11.70
CA ALA A 28 2.59 34.73 12.08
C ALA A 28 1.41 33.81 12.46
N ALA A 29 1.25 32.69 11.76
CA ALA A 29 0.21 31.69 12.06
C ALA A 29 0.49 30.95 13.38
N VAL A 30 1.76 30.68 13.69
CA VAL A 30 2.19 30.10 14.98
C VAL A 30 1.93 31.09 16.13
N GLY A 31 2.15 32.39 15.92
CA GLY A 31 1.85 33.42 16.91
C GLY A 31 0.37 33.56 17.26
N GLN A 32 -0.54 33.34 16.30
CA GLN A 32 -1.99 33.41 16.51
C GLN A 32 -2.58 32.19 17.22
N GLN A 33 -1.90 31.04 17.22
CA GLN A 33 -2.39 29.83 17.92
C GLN A 33 -2.36 29.95 19.46
N ASN A 34 -1.68 30.95 20.02
CA ASN A 34 -1.57 31.17 21.47
C ASN A 34 -2.60 32.15 22.06
N GLN A 35 -3.56 32.66 21.28
CA GLN A 35 -4.69 33.43 21.80
C GLN A 35 -6.01 32.79 21.38
N SER A 36 -6.51 31.85 22.18
CA SER A 36 -7.85 31.29 21.99
C SER A 36 -8.91 32.28 22.53
N PRO A 37 -9.93 32.66 21.75
CA PRO A 37 -11.18 33.15 22.33
C PRO A 37 -11.85 31.99 23.06
N THR A 38 -12.34 32.22 24.27
CA THR A 38 -13.07 31.22 25.07
C THR A 38 -14.37 30.81 24.34
N PRO A 39 -14.56 29.54 23.93
CA PRO A 39 -15.83 29.08 23.37
C PRO A 39 -16.84 28.80 24.50
N PRO A 40 -18.16 29.01 24.28
CA PRO A 40 -19.17 28.57 25.23
C PRO A 40 -19.11 27.04 25.42
N GLN A 41 -19.12 26.63 26.69
CA GLN A 41 -18.95 25.27 27.15
C GLN A 41 -20.12 24.38 26.66
N ILE A 42 -19.92 23.70 25.53
CA ILE A 42 -20.73 22.53 25.16
C ILE A 42 -20.05 21.33 25.83
N ALA A 43 -20.80 20.61 26.66
CA ALA A 43 -20.31 19.42 27.32
C ALA A 43 -19.64 18.47 26.31
N PRO A 44 -18.46 17.89 26.61
CA PRO A 44 -17.81 16.98 25.68
C PRO A 44 -18.73 15.78 25.44
N ALA A 45 -19.08 15.54 24.18
CA ALA A 45 -19.59 14.23 23.79
C ALA A 45 -18.53 13.18 24.21
N PRO A 46 -18.94 12.04 24.77
CA PRO A 46 -17.99 11.01 25.18
C PRO A 46 -17.10 10.65 23.98
N PRO A 47 -15.78 10.44 24.19
CA PRO A 47 -14.89 10.04 23.12
C PRO A 47 -15.45 8.77 22.47
N PRO A 48 -15.37 8.62 21.13
CA PRO A 48 -15.74 7.37 20.50
C PRO A 48 -14.93 6.28 21.19
N THR A 49 -15.64 5.36 21.84
CA THR A 49 -15.07 4.26 22.60
C THR A 49 -14.04 3.54 21.74
N CYS A 50 -12.76 3.80 22.00
CA CYS A 50 -11.65 3.04 21.45
C CYS A 50 -11.63 1.71 22.20
N SER A 51 -12.52 0.81 21.78
CA SER A 51 -12.35 -0.63 21.91
C SER A 51 -13.56 -1.27 21.24
N ARG A 52 -13.44 -1.55 19.95
CA ARG A 52 -14.31 -2.52 19.30
C ARG A 52 -13.38 -3.54 18.67
N ASN A 53 -12.97 -4.50 19.48
CA ASN A 53 -12.28 -5.74 19.11
C ASN A 53 -11.43 -5.57 17.84
N SER A 54 -10.26 -4.93 17.94
CA SER A 54 -9.32 -4.95 16.82
C SER A 54 -8.93 -6.41 16.60
N MET A 55 -9.53 -7.04 15.58
CA MET A 55 -9.15 -8.38 15.15
C MET A 55 -7.65 -8.29 14.85
N VAL A 56 -6.80 -8.94 15.65
CA VAL A 56 -5.35 -8.90 15.47
C VAL A 56 -5.02 -9.83 14.31
N LEU A 57 -4.71 -9.25 13.16
CA LEU A 57 -4.17 -10.02 12.05
C LEU A 57 -2.72 -10.38 12.32
N ALA A 58 -2.32 -11.59 11.93
CA ALA A 58 -0.93 -11.97 11.90
C ALA A 58 -0.13 -10.97 11.04
N LYS A 59 1.12 -10.73 11.43
CA LYS A 59 2.05 -9.92 10.64
C LYS A 59 2.19 -10.57 9.25
N SER A 60 2.05 -9.77 8.19
CA SER A 60 2.26 -10.26 6.83
C SER A 60 3.67 -10.83 6.68
N GLN A 61 3.77 -11.96 5.98
CA GLN A 61 5.06 -12.61 5.75
C GLN A 61 5.87 -11.86 4.69
N PRO A 62 7.22 -11.86 4.79
CA PRO A 62 8.06 -11.35 3.72
C PRO A 62 7.80 -12.08 2.40
N PHE A 63 7.69 -11.32 1.31
CA PHE A 63 7.49 -11.84 -0.04
C PHE A 63 8.73 -11.59 -0.89
N ASN A 64 9.31 -12.65 -1.43
CA ASN A 64 10.54 -12.59 -2.23
C ASN A 64 10.29 -12.50 -3.74
N GLY A 65 9.04 -12.62 -4.19
CA GLY A 65 8.69 -12.64 -5.62
C GLY A 65 8.38 -14.01 -6.19
N THR A 66 8.20 -15.03 -5.35
CA THR A 66 7.73 -16.36 -5.79
C THR A 66 6.36 -16.24 -6.47
N ARG A 67 6.23 -16.80 -7.68
CA ARG A 67 5.00 -16.75 -8.48
C ARG A 67 3.93 -17.75 -8.01
N GLY A 68 2.70 -17.56 -8.47
CA GLY A 68 1.54 -18.42 -8.22
C GLY A 68 0.98 -18.27 -6.82
N ALA A 69 0.63 -19.40 -6.18
CA ALA A 69 -0.08 -19.43 -4.89
C ALA A 69 0.57 -18.55 -3.79
N ALA A 70 1.91 -18.44 -3.77
CA ALA A 70 2.60 -17.58 -2.81
C ALA A 70 2.29 -16.08 -3.03
N ALA A 71 2.22 -15.64 -4.28
CA ALA A 71 1.87 -14.27 -4.65
C ALA A 71 0.39 -13.95 -4.38
N GLU A 72 -0.50 -14.91 -4.65
CA GLU A 72 -1.93 -14.80 -4.36
C GLU A 72 -2.19 -14.70 -2.86
N SER A 73 -1.54 -15.55 -2.05
CA SER A 73 -1.61 -15.48 -0.59
C SER A 73 -1.12 -14.14 -0.06
N PHE A 74 -0.01 -13.62 -0.60
CA PHE A 74 0.49 -12.30 -0.24
C PHE A 74 -0.50 -11.19 -0.58
N ALA A 75 -1.06 -11.17 -1.80
CA ALA A 75 -2.06 -10.20 -2.21
C ALA A 75 -3.32 -10.25 -1.31
N GLY A 76 -3.78 -11.46 -0.97
CA GLY A 76 -4.88 -11.68 -0.05
C GLY A 76 -4.60 -11.12 1.34
N GLN A 77 -3.39 -11.34 1.90
CA GLN A 77 -3.00 -10.76 3.19
C GLN A 77 -2.96 -9.24 3.17
N VAL A 78 -2.40 -8.63 2.11
CA VAL A 78 -2.39 -7.17 1.94
C VAL A 78 -3.80 -6.62 1.89
N LEU A 79 -4.68 -7.20 1.08
CA LEU A 79 -6.06 -6.76 0.96
C LEU A 79 -6.83 -6.93 2.28
N LEU A 80 -6.62 -8.06 2.98
CA LEU A 80 -7.24 -8.35 4.27
C LEU A 80 -6.84 -7.35 5.36
N HIS A 81 -5.56 -6.95 5.42
CA HIS A 81 -5.09 -5.90 6.32
C HIS A 81 -5.74 -4.54 6.02
N ASN A 82 -5.88 -4.19 4.75
CA ASN A 82 -6.49 -2.93 4.33
C ASN A 82 -7.98 -2.83 4.73
N VAL A 83 -8.74 -3.92 4.61
CA VAL A 83 -10.17 -3.93 5.00
C VAL A 83 -10.36 -4.01 6.51
N THR A 84 -9.44 -4.65 7.24
CA THR A 84 -9.52 -4.80 8.70
C THR A 84 -9.13 -3.51 9.42
N TYR A 85 -8.19 -2.74 8.86
CA TYR A 85 -7.70 -1.49 9.44
C TYR A 85 -7.85 -0.30 8.48
N PRO A 86 -9.08 0.05 8.06
CA PRO A 86 -9.30 1.09 7.04
C PRO A 86 -8.81 2.47 7.49
N TYR A 87 -8.85 2.75 8.80
CA TYR A 87 -8.38 4.00 9.39
C TYR A 87 -6.84 4.09 9.46
N GLN A 88 -6.12 2.97 9.44
CA GLN A 88 -4.65 2.97 9.41
C GLN A 88 -4.11 3.23 7.99
N PHE A 89 -4.86 2.78 6.98
CA PHE A 89 -4.51 2.92 5.56
C PHE A 89 -5.56 3.73 4.76
N PRO A 90 -5.83 5.00 5.13
CA PRO A 90 -6.89 5.79 4.50
C PRO A 90 -6.59 6.19 3.05
N THR A 91 -5.32 6.15 2.62
CA THR A 91 -4.92 6.54 1.27
C THR A 91 -4.36 5.37 0.48
N ASN A 92 -4.56 5.39 -0.84
CA ASN A 92 -4.03 4.39 -1.76
C ASN A 92 -2.50 4.25 -1.63
N SER A 93 -1.77 5.35 -1.47
CA SER A 93 -0.32 5.35 -1.24
C SER A 93 0.08 4.64 0.06
N ARG A 94 -0.70 4.76 1.16
CA ARG A 94 -0.43 4.04 2.42
C ARG A 94 -0.65 2.53 2.27
N LYS A 95 -1.67 2.10 1.51
CA LYS A 95 -1.92 0.68 1.21
C LYS A 95 -0.76 0.07 0.42
N VAL A 96 -0.25 0.82 -0.56
CA VAL A 96 0.90 0.42 -1.38
C VAL A 96 2.20 0.38 -0.54
N ALA A 97 2.45 1.42 0.25
CA ALA A 97 3.61 1.46 1.15
C ALA A 97 3.62 0.29 2.15
N PHE A 98 2.44 -0.06 2.69
CA PHE A 98 2.28 -1.25 3.52
C PHE A 98 2.71 -2.52 2.78
N ALA A 99 2.22 -2.75 1.55
CA ALA A 99 2.62 -3.91 0.76
C ALA A 99 4.15 -3.96 0.53
N PHE A 100 4.80 -2.81 0.32
CA PHE A 100 6.24 -2.74 0.06
C PHE A 100 7.07 -3.06 1.29
N SER A 101 6.56 -2.76 2.48
CA SER A 101 7.26 -3.02 3.75
C SER A 101 7.55 -4.51 3.99
N PHE A 102 6.88 -5.40 3.26
CA PHE A 102 7.07 -6.85 3.35
C PHE A 102 7.80 -7.42 2.13
N ARG A 103 8.30 -6.61 1.20
CA ARG A 103 9.01 -7.14 0.03
C ARG A 103 10.49 -7.36 0.29
N THR A 104 11.00 -8.42 -0.34
CA THR A 104 12.41 -8.85 -0.27
C THR A 104 12.87 -9.28 -1.66
N ASP A 105 14.19 -9.39 -1.87
CA ASP A 105 14.83 -9.92 -3.06
C ASP A 105 14.26 -9.36 -4.39
N TYR A 106 13.87 -10.26 -5.31
CA TYR A 106 13.35 -9.92 -6.63
C TYR A 106 12.11 -9.02 -6.55
N ALA A 107 11.21 -9.29 -5.60
CA ALA A 107 10.02 -8.45 -5.43
C ALA A 107 10.38 -7.02 -5.01
N ALA A 108 11.42 -6.83 -4.19
CA ALA A 108 11.88 -5.50 -3.79
C ALA A 108 12.41 -4.71 -5.00
N THR A 109 13.23 -5.34 -5.84
CA THR A 109 13.75 -4.72 -7.08
C THR A 109 12.63 -4.40 -8.07
N TRP A 110 11.72 -5.35 -8.31
CA TRP A 110 10.57 -5.17 -9.21
C TRP A 110 9.69 -3.98 -8.79
N SER A 111 9.60 -3.72 -7.47
CA SER A 111 8.73 -2.69 -6.94
C SER A 111 9.26 -1.26 -6.89
N GLN A 112 10.54 -1.06 -7.19
CA GLN A 112 11.19 0.25 -7.08
C GLN A 112 10.46 1.38 -7.83
N PRO A 113 9.93 1.18 -9.05
CA PRO A 113 9.22 2.25 -9.77
C PRO A 113 8.01 2.78 -8.99
N TYR A 114 7.22 1.89 -8.39
CA TYR A 114 6.05 2.30 -7.62
C TYR A 114 6.42 2.96 -6.30
N LEU A 115 7.54 2.56 -5.67
CA LEU A 115 8.04 3.21 -4.46
C LEU A 115 8.35 4.69 -4.74
N MET A 116 8.99 4.97 -5.87
CA MET A 116 9.25 6.35 -6.30
C MET A 116 7.95 7.14 -6.50
N LYS A 117 6.97 6.55 -7.19
CA LYS A 117 5.66 7.17 -7.40
C LYS A 117 4.89 7.43 -6.09
N VAL A 118 4.98 6.53 -5.10
CA VAL A 118 4.42 6.75 -3.75
C VAL A 118 5.05 7.97 -3.07
N PHE A 119 6.37 8.15 -3.18
CA PHE A 119 7.06 9.34 -2.65
C PHE A 119 6.66 10.62 -3.36
N ASN A 120 6.31 10.54 -4.65
CA ASN A 120 5.79 11.66 -5.42
C ASN A 120 4.29 11.94 -5.19
N ALA A 121 3.66 11.24 -4.23
CA ALA A 121 2.23 11.33 -3.94
C ALA A 121 1.31 11.00 -5.14
N GLU A 122 1.79 10.20 -6.08
CA GLU A 122 0.99 9.71 -7.20
C GLU A 122 0.01 8.61 -6.76
N GLU A 123 -1.13 8.53 -7.45
CA GLU A 123 -2.09 7.45 -7.24
C GLU A 123 -1.65 6.18 -7.99
N VAL A 124 -1.18 5.19 -7.23
CA VAL A 124 -0.54 3.99 -7.82
C VAL A 124 -1.21 2.68 -7.47
N PHE A 125 -2.22 2.65 -6.61
CA PHE A 125 -2.71 1.39 -6.05
C PHE A 125 -3.31 0.45 -7.10
N LYS A 126 -4.07 0.98 -8.06
CA LYS A 126 -4.65 0.18 -9.15
C LYS A 126 -3.57 -0.35 -10.09
N GLU A 127 -2.73 0.53 -10.62
CA GLU A 127 -1.60 0.16 -11.50
C GLU A 127 -0.71 -0.89 -10.83
N PHE A 128 -0.36 -0.67 -9.56
CA PHE A 128 0.42 -1.62 -8.78
C PHE A 128 -0.24 -3.01 -8.71
N LEU A 129 -1.54 -3.08 -8.43
CA LEU A 129 -2.25 -4.36 -8.33
C LEU A 129 -2.31 -5.07 -9.69
N ASP A 130 -2.65 -4.35 -10.76
CA ASP A 130 -2.77 -4.92 -12.11
C ASP A 130 -1.40 -5.50 -12.56
N ASP A 131 -0.33 -4.74 -12.38
CA ASP A 131 1.03 -5.19 -12.73
C ASP A 131 1.54 -6.30 -11.80
N PHE A 132 1.18 -6.27 -10.51
CA PHE A 132 1.51 -7.33 -9.56
C PHE A 132 0.87 -8.65 -9.96
N GLN A 133 -0.42 -8.63 -10.29
CA GLN A 133 -1.14 -9.80 -10.77
C GLN A 133 -0.47 -10.33 -12.05
N SER A 134 -0.26 -9.46 -13.04
CA SER A 134 0.42 -9.81 -14.30
C SER A 134 1.83 -10.42 -14.10
N SER A 135 2.59 -9.89 -13.14
CA SER A 135 3.98 -10.30 -12.92
C SER A 135 4.12 -11.59 -12.11
N PHE A 136 3.21 -11.84 -11.17
CA PHE A 136 3.38 -12.86 -10.15
C PHE A 136 2.28 -13.90 -10.07
N PHE A 137 1.08 -13.66 -10.58
CA PHE A 137 0.02 -14.67 -10.54
C PHE A 137 0.33 -15.79 -11.54
N ASP A 138 -0.17 -16.99 -11.25
CA ASP A 138 -0.07 -18.09 -12.18
C ASP A 138 -1.13 -17.91 -13.27
N HIS A 139 -0.70 -17.47 -14.46
CA HIS A 139 -1.60 -17.26 -15.59
C HIS A 139 -2.00 -18.58 -16.27
N ASN A 140 -1.32 -19.68 -15.95
CA ASN A 140 -1.69 -21.02 -16.40
C ASN A 140 -2.67 -21.70 -15.43
N PHE A 141 -3.30 -20.95 -14.54
CA PHE A 141 -4.24 -21.44 -13.52
C PHE A 141 -5.28 -22.43 -14.09
N GLN A 142 -5.96 -22.06 -15.18
CA GLN A 142 -6.96 -22.93 -15.80
C GLN A 142 -6.34 -24.21 -16.36
N HIS A 143 -5.23 -24.10 -17.09
CA HIS A 143 -4.54 -25.27 -17.62
C HIS A 143 -4.06 -26.19 -16.49
N ARG A 144 -3.54 -25.62 -15.38
CA ARG A 144 -3.11 -26.37 -14.21
C ARG A 144 -4.29 -27.06 -13.51
N ALA A 145 -5.39 -26.35 -13.28
CA ALA A 145 -6.60 -26.90 -12.68
C ALA A 145 -7.26 -27.98 -13.55
N GLU A 146 -7.12 -27.91 -14.88
CA GLU A 146 -7.64 -28.93 -15.80
C GLU A 146 -6.74 -30.18 -15.90
N VAL A 147 -5.42 -30.03 -15.81
CA VAL A 147 -4.49 -31.16 -15.95
C VAL A 147 -4.17 -31.83 -14.61
N ALA A 148 -4.09 -31.08 -13.51
CA ALA A 148 -3.70 -31.61 -12.21
C ALA A 148 -4.63 -32.75 -11.71
N PRO A 149 -5.98 -32.66 -11.84
CA PRO A 149 -6.87 -33.74 -11.44
C PRO A 149 -6.67 -35.04 -12.23
N LYS A 150 -6.25 -34.95 -13.51
CA LYS A 150 -6.03 -36.13 -14.37
C LYS A 150 -4.83 -36.96 -13.95
N PHE A 151 -3.88 -36.34 -13.26
CA PHE A 151 -2.66 -37.00 -12.77
C PHE A 151 -2.66 -37.20 -11.25
N LEU A 152 -3.75 -36.83 -10.56
CA LEU A 152 -3.87 -36.97 -9.12
C LEU A 152 -4.18 -38.43 -8.76
N CYS A 153 -3.17 -39.15 -8.28
CA CYS A 153 -3.34 -40.52 -7.78
C CYS A 153 -3.27 -40.54 -6.25
N GLN A 154 -4.15 -41.32 -5.61
CA GLN A 154 -4.07 -41.54 -4.18
C GLN A 154 -2.91 -42.49 -3.85
N THR A 155 -1.73 -41.94 -3.62
CA THR A 155 -0.52 -42.69 -3.22
C THR A 155 -0.28 -42.66 -1.70
N GLY A 156 -1.08 -41.90 -0.95
CA GLY A 156 -0.95 -41.70 0.49
C GLY A 156 -2.27 -41.62 1.25
N LYS A 157 -2.29 -40.85 2.36
CA LYS A 157 -3.48 -40.67 3.20
C LYS A 157 -4.61 -40.01 2.42
N VAL A 158 -5.83 -40.55 2.58
CA VAL A 158 -7.06 -39.99 1.96
C VAL A 158 -7.19 -38.50 2.23
N SER A 159 -6.90 -38.04 3.45
CA SER A 159 -7.01 -36.62 3.83
C SER A 159 -6.10 -35.70 3.00
N ALA A 160 -4.88 -36.14 2.68
CA ALA A 160 -3.94 -35.35 1.89
C ALA A 160 -4.40 -35.30 0.42
N TYR A 161 -4.83 -36.45 -0.12
CA TYR A 161 -5.43 -36.53 -1.44
C TYR A 161 -6.67 -35.63 -1.57
N THR A 162 -7.59 -35.67 -0.61
CA THR A 162 -8.80 -34.84 -0.61
C THR A 162 -8.46 -33.35 -0.50
N GLN A 163 -7.45 -32.97 0.27
CA GLN A 163 -7.00 -31.58 0.37
C GLN A 163 -6.46 -31.08 -0.98
N GLU A 164 -5.62 -31.88 -1.63
CA GLU A 164 -5.01 -31.53 -2.92
C GLU A 164 -6.04 -31.52 -4.06
N PHE A 165 -6.97 -32.48 -4.06
CA PHE A 165 -8.12 -32.49 -4.98
C PHE A 165 -8.99 -31.24 -4.80
N ASN A 166 -9.35 -30.89 -3.57
CA ASN A 166 -10.19 -29.72 -3.29
C ASN A 166 -9.47 -28.41 -3.61
N SER A 167 -8.15 -28.33 -3.42
CA SER A 167 -7.40 -27.14 -3.82
C SER A 167 -7.43 -26.92 -5.33
N HIS A 168 -7.58 -27.97 -6.15
CA HIS A 168 -7.75 -27.83 -7.61
C HIS A 168 -9.21 -27.70 -8.04
N ALA A 169 -10.16 -28.28 -7.30
CA ALA A 169 -11.58 -28.20 -7.63
C ALA A 169 -12.15 -26.79 -7.40
N VAL A 170 -11.67 -26.08 -6.36
CA VAL A 170 -12.04 -24.68 -6.10
C VAL A 170 -11.53 -23.74 -7.20
N GLU A 171 -10.52 -24.17 -7.97
CA GLU A 171 -9.92 -23.41 -9.08
C GLU A 171 -10.75 -23.51 -10.39
N LEU A 172 -11.81 -24.32 -10.43
CA LEU A 172 -12.66 -24.58 -11.62
C LEU A 172 -14.11 -24.02 -11.50
N LEU A 173 -14.47 -23.37 -10.39
CA LEU A 173 -15.79 -22.77 -10.13
C LEU A 173 -15.78 -21.25 -10.32
#